data_AF-A0A2N2TRI6-F1
#
_entry.id   AF-A0A2N2TRI6-F1
#
_cell.length_a   1.000
_cell.length_b   1.000
_cell.length_c   1.000
_cell.angle_alpha   90.00
_cell.angle_beta   90.00
_cell.angle_gamma   90.00
#
_symmetry.space_group_name_H-M   'P 1'
#
loop_
_entity.id
_entity.type
_entity.pdbx_description
1 polymer ?
#
loop_
_entity_poly.entity_id
_entity_poly.type
_entity_poly.pdbx_seq_one_letter_code
_entity_poly.pdbx_strand_id
1 'polypeptide(L)'
;MPHRCTEPPLKKAKHLVRDAAAEILLASRITHPAVRARDKLTIVTFHRVLPATILGQYPLPGIAVTPEELKRFLEVFQDYYSVGSLLESARLHQSGERPERPPLAVTFDDGQLDNYLFALPVLNALNVHASFFVVTDAIESNEVLWHDRIAYAVQKLRQRSESELRIWLADWGVSGDAADPVNAAVAAAKLLDPGERNRRLERLEKIVGAHMRPDWDGMMSWEQLREMQSGGHEIGSHSTSHPILPLVSDQELHQEIDHSRRLLEAQLDHEVRSFCYPNGDYDQRVIASVQQAGYEFAVTTRYGINSQNSDPFSLRRVDLQSGYGINAAGTFRSSGLLLRMSGLLPGMA
;
A
#
# COMPACT_ATOMS: atom_id res chain seq x y z
N MET A 1 10.40 -34.27 -3.76
CA MET A 1 11.23 -33.70 -2.68
C MET A 1 11.58 -32.27 -3.06
N PRO A 2 11.23 -31.25 -2.28
CA PRO A 2 11.51 -29.88 -2.69
C PRO A 2 13.00 -29.61 -2.51
N HIS A 3 13.65 -29.12 -3.57
CA HIS A 3 15.02 -28.62 -3.52
C HIS A 3 15.06 -27.45 -2.53
N ARG A 4 15.62 -27.69 -1.33
CA ARG A 4 16.07 -26.61 -0.44
C ARG A 4 17.21 -25.90 -1.16
N CYS A 5 16.90 -24.80 -1.83
CA CYS A 5 17.89 -23.86 -2.30
C CYS A 5 18.52 -23.24 -1.05
N THR A 6 19.70 -23.73 -0.67
CA THR A 6 20.44 -23.19 0.48
C THR A 6 20.92 -21.79 0.12
N GLU A 7 20.51 -20.79 0.89
CA GLU A 7 20.99 -19.42 0.70
C GLU A 7 22.52 -19.34 0.78
N PRO A 8 23.16 -18.45 -0.01
CA PRO A 8 24.61 -18.23 0.02
C PRO A 8 25.09 -17.87 1.44
N PRO A 9 26.26 -18.38 1.89
CA PRO A 9 26.76 -18.19 3.26
C PRO A 9 26.83 -16.73 3.72
N LEU A 10 27.23 -15.82 2.80
CA LEU A 10 27.32 -14.38 3.03
C LEU A 10 25.96 -13.70 3.27
N LYS A 11 24.90 -14.15 2.60
CA LYS A 11 23.54 -13.63 2.83
C LYS A 11 23.05 -14.06 4.21
N LYS A 12 23.22 -15.34 4.53
CA LYS A 12 22.84 -15.89 5.84
C LYS A 12 23.54 -15.18 7.01
N ALA A 13 24.82 -14.87 6.88
CA ALA A 13 25.56 -14.11 7.90
C ALA A 13 25.01 -12.68 8.09
N LYS A 14 24.66 -11.99 7.00
CA LYS A 14 24.05 -10.65 7.06
C LYS A 14 22.70 -10.67 7.79
N HIS A 15 21.84 -11.65 7.50
CA HIS A 15 20.54 -11.79 8.17
C HIS A 15 20.71 -12.06 9.67
N LEU A 16 21.63 -12.94 10.06
CA LEU A 16 21.91 -13.20 11.48
C LEU A 16 22.41 -11.96 12.23
N VAL A 17 23.29 -11.16 11.61
CA VAL A 17 23.76 -9.90 12.20
C VAL A 17 22.62 -8.90 12.36
N ARG A 18 21.77 -8.76 11.33
CA ARG A 18 20.57 -7.92 11.39
C ARG A 18 19.65 -8.35 12.54
N ASP A 19 19.37 -9.64 12.65
CA ASP A 19 18.44 -10.17 13.66
C ASP A 19 18.97 -9.93 15.08
N ALA A 20 20.25 -10.20 15.32
CA ALA A 20 20.89 -9.91 16.60
C ALA A 20 20.89 -8.40 16.92
N ALA A 21 21.18 -7.55 15.92
CA ALA A 21 21.10 -6.11 16.09
C ALA A 21 19.68 -5.63 16.43
N ALA A 22 18.65 -6.18 15.77
CA ALA A 22 17.26 -5.84 16.05
C ALA A 22 16.86 -6.15 17.50
N GLU A 23 17.24 -7.32 18.01
CA GLU A 23 16.99 -7.72 19.41
C GLU A 23 17.71 -6.80 20.40
N ILE A 24 19.00 -6.52 20.17
CA ILE A 24 19.80 -5.64 21.04
C ILE A 24 19.21 -4.22 21.06
N LEU A 25 18.83 -3.69 19.89
CA LEU A 25 18.25 -2.35 19.76
C LEU A 25 16.87 -2.26 20.44
N LEU A 26 16.07 -3.33 20.41
CA LEU A 26 14.80 -3.36 21.12
C LEU A 26 15.01 -3.46 22.64
N ALA A 27 15.89 -4.36 23.09
CA ALA A 27 16.20 -4.57 24.50
C ALA A 27 16.82 -3.33 25.16
N SER A 28 17.64 -2.58 24.41
CA SER A 28 18.20 -1.28 24.84
C SER A 28 17.21 -0.12 24.71
N ARG A 29 15.98 -0.38 24.28
CA ARG A 29 14.89 0.57 24.03
C ARG A 29 15.14 1.59 22.91
N ILE A 30 16.23 1.47 22.15
CA ILE A 30 16.57 2.38 21.05
C ILE A 30 15.50 2.34 19.93
N THR A 31 15.01 1.15 19.60
CA THR A 31 13.92 0.95 18.62
C THR A 31 12.56 0.80 19.27
N HIS A 32 12.48 0.86 20.60
CA HIS A 32 11.22 0.71 21.32
C HIS A 32 10.28 1.91 21.03
N PRO A 33 9.01 1.67 20.63
CA PRO A 33 8.11 2.75 20.20
C PRO A 33 7.89 3.86 21.23
N ALA A 34 7.73 3.51 22.51
CA ALA A 34 7.62 4.49 23.61
C ALA A 34 8.81 5.46 23.74
N VAL A 35 9.97 5.16 23.13
CA VAL A 35 11.12 6.07 23.05
C VAL A 35 11.21 6.68 21.66
N ARG A 36 11.19 5.86 20.62
CA ARG A 36 11.51 6.28 19.26
C ARG A 36 10.39 7.04 18.56
N ALA A 37 9.16 6.60 18.80
CA ALA A 37 7.93 7.16 18.26
C ALA A 37 7.19 8.05 19.27
N ARG A 38 7.80 8.35 20.43
CA ARG A 38 7.23 9.29 21.40
C ARG A 38 6.93 10.63 20.73
N ASP A 39 5.73 11.14 20.95
CA ASP A 39 5.22 12.40 20.37
C ASP A 39 5.25 12.44 18.82
N LYS A 40 5.15 11.27 18.17
CA LYS A 40 5.13 11.12 16.72
C LYS A 40 3.95 10.28 16.27
N LEU A 41 3.54 10.52 15.03
CA LEU A 41 2.57 9.69 14.31
C LEU A 41 3.31 8.70 13.41
N THR A 42 3.08 7.41 13.68
CA THR A 42 3.45 6.33 12.75
C THR A 42 2.25 6.05 11.85
N ILE A 43 2.48 5.86 10.55
CA ILE A 43 1.44 5.48 9.60
C ILE A 43 1.95 4.24 8.88
N VAL A 44 1.22 3.14 8.94
CA VAL A 44 1.55 1.90 8.24
C VAL A 44 0.63 1.74 7.04
N THR A 45 1.17 1.25 5.91
CA THR A 45 0.37 1.02 4.71
C THR A 45 0.42 -0.42 4.21
N PHE A 46 -0.74 -0.89 3.81
CA PHE A 46 -1.01 -2.15 3.14
C PHE A 46 -1.70 -1.86 1.80
N HIS A 47 -1.68 -2.81 0.87
CA HIS A 47 -2.51 -2.74 -0.34
C HIS A 47 -3.39 -3.98 -0.38
N ARG A 48 -2.79 -5.16 -0.60
CA ARG A 48 -3.52 -6.42 -0.74
C ARG A 48 -3.42 -7.29 0.50
N VAL A 49 -4.52 -7.94 0.87
CA VAL A 49 -4.56 -8.98 1.91
C VAL A 49 -5.11 -10.26 1.31
N LEU A 50 -4.22 -11.16 0.90
CA LEU A 50 -4.58 -12.35 0.13
C LEU A 50 -4.22 -13.62 0.91
N PRO A 51 -5.14 -14.60 1.03
CA PRO A 51 -4.80 -15.92 1.54
C PRO A 51 -3.65 -16.54 0.75
N ALA A 52 -2.82 -17.35 1.39
CA ALA A 52 -1.65 -17.97 0.76
C ALA A 52 -1.97 -18.76 -0.52
N THR A 53 -3.19 -19.32 -0.61
CA THR A 53 -3.71 -20.05 -1.78
C THR A 53 -3.92 -19.16 -3.01
N ILE A 54 -4.21 -17.88 -2.81
CA ILE A 54 -4.44 -16.89 -3.87
C ILE A 54 -3.17 -16.06 -4.12
N LEU A 55 -2.42 -15.73 -3.06
CA LEU A 55 -1.22 -14.90 -3.12
C LEU A 55 -0.19 -15.41 -4.14
N GLY A 56 -0.03 -16.73 -4.27
CA GLY A 56 0.89 -17.33 -5.26
C GLY A 56 0.51 -17.06 -6.72
N GLN A 57 -0.72 -16.63 -6.99
CA GLN A 57 -1.19 -16.24 -8.32
C GLN A 57 -1.03 -14.73 -8.60
N TYR A 58 -0.88 -13.92 -7.55
CA TYR A 58 -0.83 -12.47 -7.67
C TYR A 58 0.53 -12.03 -8.27
N PRO A 59 0.56 -11.24 -9.36
CA PRO A 59 1.80 -10.92 -10.06
C PRO A 59 2.70 -9.90 -9.33
N LEU A 60 2.19 -9.22 -8.29
CA LEU A 60 2.91 -8.18 -7.54
C LEU A 60 3.00 -8.52 -6.03
N PRO A 61 3.62 -9.65 -5.62
CA PRO A 61 3.59 -10.10 -4.23
C PRO A 61 4.25 -9.14 -3.23
N GLY A 62 5.08 -8.20 -3.70
CA GLY A 62 5.75 -7.19 -2.86
C GLY A 62 4.82 -6.16 -2.22
N ILE A 63 3.54 -6.10 -2.61
CA ILE A 63 2.53 -5.20 -2.00
C ILE A 63 1.37 -5.99 -1.37
N ALA A 64 1.58 -7.27 -1.10
CA ALA A 64 0.59 -8.16 -0.55
C ALA A 64 1.08 -8.84 0.73
N VAL A 65 0.16 -9.04 1.67
CA VAL A 65 0.37 -9.81 2.90
C VAL A 65 -0.72 -10.86 3.04
N THR A 66 -0.50 -11.88 3.86
CA THR A 66 -1.58 -12.80 4.23
C THR A 66 -2.40 -12.27 5.42
N PRO A 67 -3.64 -12.76 5.64
CA PRO A 67 -4.41 -12.42 6.84
C PRO A 67 -3.66 -12.74 8.15
N GLU A 68 -2.89 -13.83 8.18
CA GLU A 68 -2.08 -14.22 9.33
C GLU A 68 -0.87 -13.30 9.55
N GLU A 69 -0.31 -12.74 8.48
CA GLU A 69 0.73 -11.70 8.57
C GLU A 69 0.13 -10.40 9.09
N LEU A 70 -0.98 -9.95 8.51
CA LEU A 70 -1.71 -8.77 8.99
C LEU A 70 -2.03 -8.89 10.48
N LYS A 71 -2.61 -10.01 10.90
CA LYS A 71 -2.94 -10.28 12.32
C LYS A 71 -1.72 -10.13 13.21
N ARG A 72 -0.59 -10.74 12.85
CA ARG A 72 0.66 -10.65 13.62
C ARG A 72 1.20 -9.23 13.71
N PHE A 73 1.11 -8.45 12.62
CA PHE A 73 1.53 -7.05 12.63
C PHE A 73 0.66 -6.23 13.55
N LEU A 74 -0.67 -6.36 13.46
CA LEU A 74 -1.61 -5.64 14.29
C LEU A 74 -1.48 -6.00 15.79
N GLU A 75 -1.28 -7.27 16.12
CA GLU A 75 -1.00 -7.71 17.50
C GLU A 75 0.25 -7.01 18.07
N VAL A 76 1.35 -6.98 17.31
CA VAL A 76 2.55 -6.23 17.71
C VAL A 76 2.25 -4.73 17.82
N PHE A 77 1.45 -4.15 16.92
CA PHE A 77 1.13 -2.73 17.01
C PHE A 77 0.33 -2.41 18.27
N GLN A 78 -0.64 -3.24 18.64
CA GLN A 78 -1.44 -3.07 19.85
C GLN A 78 -0.64 -3.22 21.15
N ASP A 79 0.50 -3.93 21.14
CA ASP A 79 1.39 -4.00 22.30
C ASP A 79 2.09 -2.66 22.60
N TYR A 80 2.38 -1.86 21.57
CA TYR A 80 3.27 -0.69 21.68
C TYR A 80 2.67 0.66 21.26
N TYR A 81 1.55 0.68 20.56
CA TYR A 81 0.93 1.87 19.97
C TYR A 81 -0.54 2.00 20.38
N SER A 82 -1.08 3.21 20.25
CA SER A 82 -2.52 3.45 20.16
C SER A 82 -2.90 3.35 18.68
N VAL A 83 -3.59 2.28 18.30
CA VAL A 83 -3.82 1.92 16.89
C VAL A 83 -5.21 2.38 16.46
N GLY A 84 -5.33 3.06 15.32
CA GLY A 84 -6.62 3.47 14.76
C GLY A 84 -6.55 3.88 13.29
N SER A 85 -7.59 4.56 12.83
CA SER A 85 -7.61 5.18 11.50
C SER A 85 -6.59 6.32 11.40
N LEU A 86 -6.27 6.74 10.18
CA LEU A 86 -5.48 7.93 9.91
C LEU A 86 -6.14 9.17 10.51
N LEU A 87 -7.42 9.40 10.26
CA LEU A 87 -8.08 10.62 10.72
C LEU A 87 -8.04 10.75 12.25
N GLU A 88 -8.36 9.68 12.98
CA GLU A 88 -8.29 9.66 14.44
C GLU A 88 -6.85 9.87 14.93
N SER A 89 -5.90 9.10 14.39
CA SER A 89 -4.51 9.14 14.83
C SER A 89 -3.82 10.47 14.52
N ALA A 90 -4.12 11.06 13.35
CA ALA A 90 -3.55 12.32 12.91
C ALA A 90 -4.14 13.51 13.68
N ARG A 91 -5.45 13.49 13.98
CA ARG A 91 -6.07 14.51 14.85
C ARG A 91 -5.57 14.42 16.29
N LEU A 92 -5.40 13.21 16.82
CA LEU A 92 -4.78 13.00 18.14
C LEU A 92 -3.35 13.54 18.18
N HIS A 93 -2.57 13.29 17.12
CA HIS A 93 -1.22 13.82 17.00
C HIS A 93 -1.22 15.36 16.92
N GLN A 94 -2.07 15.95 16.08
CA GLN A 94 -2.18 17.41 15.93
C GLN A 94 -2.67 18.14 17.18
N SER A 95 -3.50 17.50 18.02
CA SER A 95 -3.99 18.11 19.26
C SER A 95 -2.86 18.42 20.25
N GLY A 96 -1.70 17.78 20.09
CA GLY A 96 -0.57 17.89 21.00
C GLY A 96 -0.71 17.02 22.25
N GLU A 97 -1.79 16.23 22.35
CA GLU A 97 -1.94 15.23 23.39
C GLU A 97 -0.82 14.18 23.30
N ARG A 98 -0.39 13.69 24.47
CA ARG A 98 0.72 12.74 24.59
C ARG A 98 0.23 11.46 25.23
N PRO A 99 -0.45 10.58 24.48
CA PRO A 99 -0.90 9.31 24.99
C PRO A 99 0.28 8.47 25.49
N GLU A 100 0.02 7.56 26.43
CA GLU A 100 1.03 6.65 26.97
C GLU A 100 1.71 5.84 25.85
N ARG A 101 0.91 5.41 24.87
CA ARG A 101 1.37 4.74 23.65
C ARG A 101 1.24 5.70 22.47
N PRO A 102 2.30 5.87 21.66
CA PRO A 102 2.25 6.79 20.53
C PRO A 102 1.20 6.34 19.49
N PRO A 103 0.58 7.29 18.76
CA PRO A 103 -0.42 6.96 17.76
C PRO A 103 0.17 6.22 16.56
N LEU A 104 -0.58 5.24 16.07
CA LEU A 104 -0.30 4.51 14.84
C LEU A 104 -1.57 4.40 13.99
N ALA A 105 -1.51 4.97 12.79
CA ALA A 105 -2.55 4.84 11.80
C ALA A 105 -2.33 3.60 10.92
N VAL A 106 -3.37 2.80 10.71
CA VAL A 106 -3.38 1.69 9.75
C VAL A 106 -4.10 2.12 8.47
N THR A 107 -3.43 2.03 7.33
CA THR A 107 -4.00 2.42 6.03
C THR A 107 -3.94 1.29 5.01
N PHE A 108 -4.96 1.23 4.15
CA PHE A 108 -5.04 0.38 2.96
C PHE A 108 -5.30 1.27 1.75
N ASP A 109 -4.59 1.02 0.65
CA ASP A 109 -4.74 1.77 -0.59
C ASP A 109 -5.56 1.00 -1.63
N ASP A 110 -5.92 1.68 -2.73
CA ASP A 110 -6.61 1.19 -3.93
C ASP A 110 -8.08 0.79 -3.80
N GLY A 111 -8.48 0.15 -2.70
CA GLY A 111 -9.88 -0.27 -2.47
C GLY A 111 -10.24 -1.64 -3.04
N GLN A 112 -9.28 -2.56 -3.15
CA GLN A 112 -9.54 -3.90 -3.67
C GLN A 112 -10.47 -4.72 -2.76
N LEU A 113 -11.25 -5.62 -3.35
CA LEU A 113 -12.24 -6.45 -2.67
C LEU A 113 -11.64 -7.31 -1.54
N ASP A 114 -10.38 -7.73 -1.67
CA ASP A 114 -9.71 -8.54 -0.66
C ASP A 114 -9.52 -7.82 0.69
N ASN A 115 -9.53 -6.48 0.70
CA ASN A 115 -9.56 -5.70 1.93
C ASN A 115 -10.83 -5.98 2.74
N TYR A 116 -11.98 -6.04 2.07
CA TYR A 116 -13.25 -6.40 2.69
C TYR A 116 -13.31 -7.89 3.05
N LEU A 117 -12.90 -8.78 2.14
CA LEU A 117 -13.04 -10.22 2.35
C LEU A 117 -12.09 -10.78 3.41
N PHE A 118 -10.88 -10.22 3.53
CA PHE A 118 -9.81 -10.84 4.31
C PHE A 118 -9.14 -9.91 5.32
N ALA A 119 -9.06 -8.60 5.06
CA ALA A 119 -8.52 -7.66 6.05
C ALA A 119 -9.56 -7.31 7.13
N LEU A 120 -10.80 -6.98 6.73
CA LEU A 120 -11.88 -6.58 7.64
C LEU A 120 -12.16 -7.62 8.74
N PRO A 121 -12.23 -8.94 8.48
CA PRO A 121 -12.42 -9.91 9.56
C PRO A 121 -11.29 -9.92 10.59
N VAL A 122 -10.05 -9.66 10.17
CA VAL A 122 -8.89 -9.57 11.08
C VAL A 122 -8.97 -8.30 11.92
N LEU A 123 -9.31 -7.16 11.29
CA LEU A 123 -9.49 -5.88 11.97
C LEU A 123 -10.61 -5.96 13.03
N ASN A 124 -11.75 -6.54 12.67
CA ASN A 124 -12.88 -6.74 13.57
C ASN A 124 -12.51 -7.66 14.75
N ALA A 125 -11.79 -8.75 14.50
CA ALA A 125 -11.36 -9.67 15.55
C ALA A 125 -10.39 -9.02 16.56
N LEU A 126 -9.64 -8.00 16.14
CA LEU A 126 -8.70 -7.26 16.98
C LEU A 126 -9.27 -5.92 17.48
N ASN A 127 -10.50 -5.56 17.10
CA ASN A 127 -11.12 -4.26 17.38
C ASN A 127 -10.22 -3.08 16.97
N VAL A 128 -9.70 -3.13 15.73
CA VAL A 128 -8.83 -2.10 15.14
C VAL A 128 -9.57 -1.39 14.01
N HIS A 129 -9.70 -0.07 14.12
CA HIS A 129 -10.14 0.77 13.00
C HIS A 129 -8.95 1.10 12.09
N ALA A 130 -9.23 1.33 10.82
CA ALA A 130 -8.25 1.58 9.77
C ALA A 130 -8.85 2.51 8.71
N SER A 131 -7.99 3.09 7.86
CA SER A 131 -8.40 3.91 6.73
C SER A 131 -8.25 3.14 5.42
N PHE A 132 -9.25 3.23 4.56
CA PHE A 132 -9.26 2.64 3.23
C PHE A 132 -9.34 3.75 2.19
N PHE A 133 -8.28 3.96 1.43
CA PHE A 133 -8.23 4.94 0.35
C PHE A 133 -8.69 4.28 -0.94
N VAL A 134 -9.80 4.77 -1.50
CA VAL A 134 -10.44 4.12 -2.65
C VAL A 134 -10.34 4.96 -3.93
N VAL A 135 -10.16 4.28 -5.05
CA VAL A 135 -10.19 4.87 -6.40
C VAL A 135 -11.62 4.82 -6.92
N THR A 136 -12.29 5.97 -7.05
CA THR A 136 -13.75 5.96 -7.23
C THR A 136 -14.21 5.30 -8.52
N ASP A 137 -13.52 5.51 -9.65
CA ASP A 137 -13.90 4.89 -10.92
C ASP A 137 -13.74 3.37 -10.89
N ALA A 138 -12.74 2.88 -10.16
CA ALA A 138 -12.53 1.45 -9.98
C ALA A 138 -13.66 0.82 -9.14
N ILE A 139 -14.14 1.53 -8.10
CA ILE A 139 -15.33 1.13 -7.33
C ILE A 139 -16.59 1.10 -8.21
N GLU A 140 -16.81 2.13 -9.02
CA GLU A 140 -18.00 2.21 -9.89
C GLU A 140 -18.01 1.16 -11.01
N SER A 141 -16.86 0.94 -11.65
CA SER A 141 -16.73 0.00 -12.77
C SER A 141 -16.49 -1.45 -12.34
N ASN A 142 -16.08 -1.67 -11.09
CA ASN A 142 -15.54 -2.95 -10.61
C ASN A 142 -14.42 -3.48 -11.53
N GLU A 143 -13.55 -2.59 -11.98
CA GLU A 143 -12.31 -2.90 -12.70
C GLU A 143 -11.10 -2.65 -11.78
N VAL A 144 -10.20 -3.63 -11.72
CA VAL A 144 -8.92 -3.45 -11.01
C VAL A 144 -8.02 -2.44 -11.71
N LEU A 145 -7.10 -1.88 -10.95
CA LEU A 145 -6.25 -0.78 -11.40
C LEU A 145 -5.31 -1.19 -12.53
N TRP A 146 -4.90 -0.20 -13.32
CA TRP A 146 -4.07 -0.39 -14.51
C TRP A 146 -2.76 -1.16 -14.23
N HIS A 147 -2.16 -1.01 -13.04
CA HIS A 147 -0.92 -1.72 -12.71
C HIS A 147 -1.15 -3.22 -12.53
N ASP A 148 -2.27 -3.62 -11.92
CA ASP A 148 -2.65 -5.02 -11.75
C ASP A 148 -2.99 -5.66 -13.09
N ARG A 149 -3.70 -4.91 -13.94
CA ARG A 149 -4.03 -5.33 -15.31
C ARG A 149 -2.78 -5.55 -16.15
N ILE A 150 -1.84 -4.60 -16.16
CA ILE A 150 -0.55 -4.74 -16.84
C ILE A 150 0.21 -5.94 -16.27
N ALA A 151 0.33 -6.03 -14.94
CA ALA A 151 1.10 -7.08 -14.29
C ALA A 151 0.55 -8.48 -14.62
N TYR A 152 -0.77 -8.65 -14.57
CA TYR A 152 -1.43 -9.89 -14.93
C TYR A 152 -1.26 -10.24 -16.40
N ALA A 153 -1.47 -9.27 -17.29
CA ALA A 153 -1.35 -9.52 -18.72
C ALA A 153 0.10 -9.85 -19.13
N VAL A 154 1.11 -9.20 -18.52
CA VAL A 154 2.53 -9.55 -18.69
C VAL A 154 2.82 -10.95 -18.16
N GLN A 155 2.31 -11.31 -16.98
CA GLN A 155 2.46 -12.66 -16.42
C GLN A 155 1.85 -13.72 -17.36
N LYS A 156 0.67 -13.47 -17.93
CA LYS A 156 0.03 -14.35 -18.91
C LYS A 156 0.82 -14.46 -20.22
N LEU A 157 1.31 -13.34 -20.75
CA LEU A 157 2.13 -13.34 -21.95
C LEU A 157 3.41 -14.14 -21.74
N ARG A 158 4.04 -14.00 -20.57
CA ARG A 158 5.22 -14.78 -20.18
C ARG A 158 4.94 -16.28 -20.12
N GLN A 159 3.79 -16.69 -19.58
CA GLN A 159 3.38 -18.10 -19.50
C GLN A 159 3.10 -18.69 -20.89
N ARG A 160 2.67 -17.86 -21.84
CA ARG A 160 2.35 -18.25 -23.21
C ARG A 160 3.58 -18.31 -24.12
N SER A 161 4.40 -17.26 -24.15
CA SER A 161 5.55 -17.14 -25.06
C SER A 161 6.57 -16.09 -24.60
N GLU A 162 7.79 -16.54 -24.29
CA GLU A 162 8.89 -15.65 -23.92
C GLU A 162 9.30 -14.73 -25.09
N SER A 163 9.23 -15.20 -26.33
CA SER A 163 9.55 -14.40 -27.51
C SER A 163 8.54 -13.28 -27.74
N GLU A 164 7.24 -13.57 -27.60
CA GLU A 164 6.19 -12.53 -27.71
C GLU A 164 6.34 -11.50 -26.59
N LEU A 165 6.66 -11.95 -25.36
CA LEU A 165 6.94 -11.06 -24.23
C LEU A 165 8.10 -10.12 -24.53
N ARG A 166 9.23 -10.62 -25.03
CA ARG A 166 10.41 -9.78 -25.32
C ARG A 166 10.12 -8.69 -26.36
N ILE A 167 9.36 -9.03 -27.41
CA ILE A 167 8.93 -8.06 -28.43
C ILE A 167 8.05 -6.99 -27.79
N TRP A 168 7.10 -7.40 -26.95
CA TRP A 168 6.20 -6.47 -26.28
C TRP A 168 6.92 -5.56 -25.28
N LEU A 169 7.83 -6.10 -24.46
CA LEU A 169 8.62 -5.31 -23.52
C LEU A 169 9.47 -4.24 -24.23
N ALA A 170 10.04 -4.58 -25.39
CA ALA A 170 10.82 -3.63 -26.18
C ALA A 170 9.97 -2.43 -26.66
N ASP A 171 8.70 -2.64 -27.04
CA ASP A 171 7.75 -1.57 -27.41
C ASP A 171 7.48 -0.61 -26.24
N TRP A 172 7.62 -1.10 -25.00
CA TRP A 172 7.51 -0.33 -23.76
C TRP A 172 8.84 0.24 -23.26
N GLY A 173 9.92 0.11 -24.04
CA GLY A 173 11.26 0.54 -23.62
C GLY A 173 11.86 -0.29 -22.48
N VAL A 174 11.34 -1.50 -22.25
CA VAL A 174 11.82 -2.43 -21.22
C VAL A 174 12.75 -3.46 -21.86
N SER A 175 13.88 -3.74 -21.21
CA SER A 175 14.79 -4.80 -21.66
C SER A 175 14.10 -6.16 -21.65
N GLY A 176 14.26 -6.92 -22.74
CA GLY A 176 13.73 -8.28 -22.85
C GLY A 176 14.35 -9.29 -21.86
N ASP A 177 15.51 -8.96 -21.30
CA ASP A 177 16.23 -9.79 -20.32
C ASP A 177 16.04 -9.30 -18.87
N ALA A 178 15.01 -8.48 -18.61
CA ALA A 178 14.69 -8.05 -17.26
C ALA A 178 14.47 -9.25 -16.33
N ALA A 179 15.17 -9.27 -15.19
CA ALA A 179 15.03 -10.33 -14.19
C ALA A 179 13.60 -10.42 -13.64
N ASP A 180 12.93 -9.27 -13.55
CA ASP A 180 11.51 -9.15 -13.21
C ASP A 180 10.77 -8.31 -14.28
N PRO A 181 10.27 -8.96 -15.34
CA PRO A 181 9.62 -8.25 -16.43
C PRO A 181 8.27 -7.63 -16.02
N VAL A 182 7.62 -8.17 -14.98
CA VAL A 182 6.34 -7.65 -14.49
C VAL A 182 6.56 -6.28 -13.83
N ASN A 183 7.46 -6.21 -12.84
CA ASN A 183 7.76 -4.95 -12.18
C ASN A 183 8.38 -3.93 -13.15
N ALA A 184 9.21 -4.37 -14.10
CA ALA A 184 9.78 -3.49 -15.11
C ALA A 184 8.72 -2.88 -16.04
N ALA A 185 7.73 -3.67 -16.47
CA ALA A 185 6.61 -3.17 -17.29
C ALA A 185 5.75 -2.16 -16.51
N VAL A 186 5.41 -2.46 -15.25
CA VAL A 186 4.67 -1.52 -14.38
C VAL A 186 5.46 -0.24 -14.16
N ALA A 187 6.78 -0.32 -13.96
CA ALA A 187 7.63 0.86 -13.80
C ALA A 187 7.66 1.72 -15.08
N ALA A 188 7.77 1.10 -16.26
CA ALA A 188 7.69 1.82 -17.53
C ALA A 188 6.32 2.48 -17.73
N ALA A 189 5.24 1.79 -17.34
CA ALA A 189 3.87 2.31 -17.43
C ALA A 189 3.64 3.61 -16.63
N LYS A 190 4.35 3.80 -15.52
CA LYS A 190 4.28 5.01 -14.69
C LYS A 190 4.80 6.26 -15.40
N LEU A 191 5.64 6.08 -16.42
CA LEU A 191 6.25 7.18 -17.18
C LEU A 191 5.43 7.60 -18.40
N LEU A 192 4.36 6.86 -18.72
CA LEU A 192 3.51 7.14 -19.87
C LEU A 192 2.38 8.10 -19.47
N ASP A 193 1.98 8.92 -20.45
CA ASP A 193 0.69 9.60 -20.43
C ASP A 193 -0.45 8.58 -20.18
N PRO A 194 -1.45 8.89 -19.34
CA PRO A 194 -2.54 7.96 -19.01
C PRO A 194 -3.29 7.42 -20.24
N GLY A 195 -3.56 8.26 -21.25
CA GLY A 195 -4.24 7.86 -22.47
C GLY A 195 -3.42 6.88 -23.29
N GLU A 196 -2.11 7.14 -23.42
CA GLU A 196 -1.20 6.22 -24.09
C GLU A 196 -1.04 4.89 -23.32
N ARG A 197 -0.92 4.95 -22.00
CA ARG A 197 -0.86 3.76 -21.14
C ARG A 197 -2.07 2.86 -21.35
N ASN A 198 -3.28 3.44 -21.33
CA ASN A 198 -4.53 2.69 -21.49
C ASN A 198 -4.63 2.06 -22.89
N ARG A 199 -4.29 2.80 -23.96
CA ARG A 199 -4.25 2.25 -25.33
C ARG A 199 -3.31 1.05 -25.46
N ARG A 200 -2.13 1.12 -24.85
CA ARG A 200 -1.15 0.02 -24.89
C ARG A 200 -1.59 -1.17 -24.05
N LEU A 201 -2.19 -0.92 -22.87
CA LEU A 201 -2.76 -1.96 -22.03
C LEU A 201 -3.88 -2.72 -22.76
N GLU A 202 -4.84 -2.04 -23.37
CA GLU A 202 -5.92 -2.68 -24.12
C GLU A 202 -5.38 -3.56 -25.27
N ARG A 203 -4.31 -3.12 -25.95
CA ARG A 203 -3.63 -3.92 -26.97
C ARG A 203 -3.02 -5.19 -26.37
N LEU A 204 -2.35 -5.08 -25.21
CA LEU A 204 -1.80 -6.24 -24.51
C LEU A 204 -2.92 -7.21 -24.12
N GLU A 205 -4.00 -6.73 -23.53
CA GLU A 205 -5.13 -7.56 -23.08
C GLU A 205 -5.79 -8.33 -24.23
N LYS A 206 -5.88 -7.72 -25.43
CA LYS A 206 -6.33 -8.39 -26.66
C LYS A 206 -5.39 -9.52 -27.10
N ILE A 207 -4.07 -9.35 -26.94
CA ILE A 207 -3.07 -10.38 -27.29
C ILE A 207 -3.21 -11.61 -26.38
N VAL A 208 -3.34 -11.38 -25.07
CA VAL A 208 -3.35 -12.46 -24.08
C VAL A 208 -4.73 -13.06 -23.82
N GLY A 209 -5.80 -12.44 -24.32
CA GLY A 209 -7.18 -12.87 -24.04
C GLY A 209 -7.58 -12.64 -22.58
N ALA A 210 -7.09 -11.56 -21.96
CA ALA A 210 -7.17 -11.29 -20.50
C ALA A 210 -8.57 -10.95 -19.95
N HIS A 211 -9.65 -11.31 -20.64
CA HIS A 211 -11.01 -11.14 -20.08
C HIS A 211 -11.31 -12.11 -18.92
N MET A 212 -10.39 -13.03 -18.60
CA MET A 212 -10.47 -13.87 -17.42
C MET A 212 -10.08 -13.09 -16.16
N ARG A 213 -11.05 -12.88 -15.27
CA ARG A 213 -10.83 -12.30 -13.94
C ARG A 213 -10.13 -13.33 -13.03
N PRO A 214 -8.89 -13.09 -12.56
CA PRO A 214 -8.21 -13.99 -11.62
C PRO A 214 -8.91 -14.02 -10.25
N ASP A 215 -8.58 -15.00 -9.41
CA ASP A 215 -9.22 -15.18 -8.08
C ASP A 215 -9.01 -13.99 -7.12
N TRP A 216 -8.00 -13.16 -7.37
CA TRP A 216 -7.71 -11.94 -6.62
C TRP A 216 -8.38 -10.68 -7.23
N ASP A 217 -9.13 -10.82 -8.32
CA ASP A 217 -9.80 -9.69 -8.98
C ASP A 217 -10.94 -9.10 -8.16
N GLY A 218 -11.25 -7.84 -8.42
CA GLY A 218 -12.43 -7.15 -7.91
C GLY A 218 -12.12 -5.98 -7.00
N MET A 219 -13.04 -5.02 -7.03
CA MET A 219 -13.05 -3.83 -6.17
C MET A 219 -14.17 -3.96 -5.14
N MET A 220 -14.02 -3.29 -4.00
CA MET A 220 -15.12 -3.19 -3.05
C MET A 220 -16.33 -2.50 -3.70
N SER A 221 -17.54 -2.85 -3.28
CA SER A 221 -18.77 -2.16 -3.69
C SER A 221 -19.09 -0.98 -2.75
N TRP A 222 -19.94 -0.06 -3.19
CA TRP A 222 -20.46 1.01 -2.33
C TRP A 222 -21.18 0.49 -1.08
N GLU A 223 -21.87 -0.65 -1.18
CA GLU A 223 -22.52 -1.30 -0.03
C GLU A 223 -21.48 -1.75 1.01
N GLN A 224 -20.41 -2.40 0.55
CA GLN A 224 -19.31 -2.86 1.42
C GLN A 224 -18.57 -1.67 2.07
N LEU A 225 -18.34 -0.59 1.32
CA LEU A 225 -17.71 0.61 1.87
C LEU A 225 -18.59 1.27 2.95
N ARG A 226 -19.92 1.32 2.75
CA ARG A 226 -20.85 1.80 3.79
C ARG A 226 -20.86 0.91 5.02
N GLU A 227 -20.82 -0.41 4.84
CA GLU A 227 -20.72 -1.35 5.96
C GLU A 227 -19.45 -1.09 6.77
N MET A 228 -18.29 -0.98 6.10
CA MET A 228 -17.02 -0.68 6.75
C MET A 228 -17.05 0.67 7.49
N GLN A 229 -17.62 1.72 6.88
CA GLN A 229 -17.82 3.01 7.55
C GLN A 229 -18.69 2.88 8.80
N SER A 230 -19.80 2.14 8.72
CA SER A 230 -20.67 1.91 9.88
C SER A 230 -19.98 1.13 11.00
N GLY A 231 -18.97 0.32 10.66
CA GLY A 231 -18.08 -0.37 11.58
C GLY A 231 -16.96 0.49 12.18
N GLY A 232 -16.89 1.79 11.85
CA GLY A 232 -15.90 2.73 12.39
C GLY A 232 -14.64 2.88 11.54
N HIS A 233 -14.54 2.25 10.37
CA HIS A 233 -13.43 2.47 9.45
C HIS A 233 -13.55 3.81 8.75
N GLU A 234 -12.41 4.44 8.48
CA GLU A 234 -12.35 5.64 7.66
C GLU A 234 -12.32 5.25 6.17
N ILE A 235 -13.16 5.89 5.35
CA ILE A 235 -13.05 5.80 3.90
C ILE A 235 -12.46 7.11 3.37
N GLY A 236 -11.25 7.04 2.82
CA GLY A 236 -10.51 8.17 2.26
C GLY A 236 -10.46 8.13 0.74
N SER A 237 -9.97 9.20 0.12
CA SER A 237 -9.87 9.27 -1.34
C SER A 237 -8.50 8.85 -1.87
N HIS A 238 -8.48 8.08 -2.97
CA HIS A 238 -7.28 7.72 -3.72
C HIS A 238 -7.32 8.21 -5.17
N SER A 239 -7.83 9.43 -5.39
CA SER A 239 -8.19 10.02 -6.69
C SER A 239 -9.36 9.33 -7.41
N THR A 240 -9.72 9.82 -8.59
CA THR A 240 -10.82 9.32 -9.39
C THR A 240 -10.41 8.08 -10.18
N SER A 241 -9.33 8.19 -10.98
CA SER A 241 -8.90 7.17 -11.94
C SER A 241 -7.50 6.60 -11.69
N HIS A 242 -6.87 6.96 -10.56
CA HIS A 242 -5.52 6.54 -10.16
C HIS A 242 -4.39 6.90 -11.18
N PRO A 243 -4.32 8.15 -11.69
CA PRO A 243 -3.20 8.57 -12.54
C PRO A 243 -1.97 8.91 -11.70
N ILE A 244 -0.81 9.01 -12.35
CA ILE A 244 0.36 9.65 -11.73
C ILE A 244 0.11 11.16 -11.74
N LEU A 245 -0.39 11.70 -10.63
CA LEU A 245 -0.93 13.06 -10.54
C LEU A 245 0.00 14.15 -11.11
N PRO A 246 1.34 14.13 -10.89
CA PRO A 246 2.22 15.13 -11.51
C PRO A 246 2.21 15.15 -13.04
N LEU A 247 1.76 14.08 -13.71
CA LEU A 247 1.75 13.96 -15.17
C LEU A 247 0.46 14.46 -15.82
N VAL A 248 -0.59 14.75 -15.07
CA VAL A 248 -1.87 15.24 -15.63
C VAL A 248 -1.93 16.76 -15.59
N SER A 249 -2.78 17.36 -16.43
CA SER A 249 -3.02 18.81 -16.49
C SER A 249 -3.73 19.35 -15.24
N ASP A 250 -3.73 20.67 -15.06
CA ASP A 250 -4.37 21.31 -13.89
C ASP A 250 -5.89 21.07 -13.85
N GLN A 251 -6.51 21.04 -15.04
CA GLN A 251 -7.92 20.73 -15.18
C GLN A 251 -8.20 19.27 -14.77
N GLU A 252 -7.36 18.33 -15.21
CA GLU A 252 -7.47 16.92 -14.83
C GLU A 252 -7.20 16.73 -13.33
N LEU A 253 -6.22 17.42 -12.74
CA LEU A 253 -5.99 17.37 -11.29
C LEU A 253 -7.22 17.77 -10.48
N HIS A 254 -7.90 18.85 -10.88
CA HIS A 254 -9.12 19.26 -10.19
C HIS A 254 -10.19 18.18 -10.28
N GLN A 255 -10.36 17.56 -11.46
CA GLN A 255 -11.28 16.43 -11.62
C GLN A 255 -10.85 15.26 -10.72
N GLU A 256 -9.61 14.81 -10.81
CA GLU A 256 -9.09 13.64 -10.07
C GLU A 256 -9.17 13.77 -8.55
N ILE A 257 -9.10 14.98 -8.01
CA ILE A 257 -8.99 15.23 -6.56
C ILE A 257 -10.32 15.68 -5.97
N ASP A 258 -11.03 16.58 -6.64
CA ASP A 258 -12.27 17.16 -6.13
C ASP A 258 -13.50 16.30 -6.50
N HIS A 259 -13.52 15.69 -7.69
CA HIS A 259 -14.60 14.77 -8.05
C HIS A 259 -14.61 13.53 -7.15
N SER A 260 -13.44 12.93 -6.91
CA SER A 260 -13.30 11.76 -6.03
C SER A 260 -13.85 12.05 -4.63
N ARG A 261 -13.53 13.23 -4.07
CA ARG A 261 -14.05 13.66 -2.76
C ARG A 261 -15.57 13.75 -2.79
N ARG A 262 -16.12 14.53 -3.72
CA ARG A 262 -17.56 14.80 -3.80
C ARG A 262 -18.38 13.53 -4.05
N LEU A 263 -17.86 12.61 -4.87
CA LEU A 263 -18.51 11.33 -5.12
C LEU A 263 -18.53 10.46 -3.87
N LEU A 264 -17.42 10.36 -3.16
CA LEU A 264 -17.36 9.63 -1.89
C LEU A 264 -18.34 10.23 -0.86
N GLU A 265 -18.34 11.55 -0.69
CA GLU A 265 -19.25 12.24 0.24
C GLU A 265 -20.73 11.99 -0.13
N ALA A 266 -21.07 12.02 -1.42
CA ALA A 266 -22.41 11.74 -1.89
C ALA A 266 -22.84 10.27 -1.68
N GLN A 267 -21.91 9.31 -1.81
CA GLN A 267 -22.21 7.89 -1.66
C GLN A 267 -22.24 7.42 -0.21
N LEU A 268 -21.48 8.09 0.66
CA LEU A 268 -21.25 7.68 2.05
C LEU A 268 -21.96 8.54 3.08
N ASP A 269 -22.52 9.69 2.67
CA ASP A 269 -23.18 10.67 3.54
C ASP A 269 -22.28 11.11 4.73
N HIS A 270 -20.99 11.27 4.46
CA HIS A 270 -19.97 11.65 5.43
C HIS A 270 -18.89 12.48 4.76
N GLU A 271 -18.27 13.41 5.50
CA GLU A 271 -17.16 14.22 5.00
C GLU A 271 -15.91 13.38 4.75
N VAL A 272 -15.23 13.61 3.64
CA VAL A 272 -13.98 12.92 3.32
C VAL A 272 -12.81 13.87 3.56
N ARG A 273 -12.02 13.55 4.60
CA ARG A 273 -10.97 14.44 5.13
C ARG A 273 -9.54 14.01 4.78
N SER A 274 -9.34 12.78 4.33
CA SER A 274 -8.00 12.25 4.03
C SER A 274 -7.84 11.86 2.57
N PHE A 275 -6.64 12.11 2.04
CA PHE A 275 -6.24 11.77 0.67
C PHE A 275 -4.99 10.88 0.67
N CYS A 276 -4.91 9.94 -0.26
CA CYS A 276 -3.68 9.20 -0.55
C CYS A 276 -3.27 9.49 -1.98
N TYR A 277 -2.01 9.90 -2.20
CA TYR A 277 -1.50 10.15 -3.55
C TYR A 277 -1.28 8.81 -4.28
N PRO A 278 -1.87 8.58 -5.47
CA PRO A 278 -1.53 7.44 -6.32
C PRO A 278 -0.02 7.28 -6.48
N ASN A 279 0.48 6.07 -6.24
CA ASN A 279 1.91 5.74 -6.23
C ASN A 279 2.77 6.54 -5.20
N GLY A 280 2.16 7.43 -4.41
CA GLY A 280 2.82 8.38 -3.53
C GLY A 280 3.44 9.59 -4.22
N ASP A 281 3.14 9.81 -5.50
CA ASP A 281 3.72 10.89 -6.30
C ASP A 281 2.93 12.20 -6.15
N TYR A 282 3.66 13.29 -5.94
CA TYR A 282 3.10 14.63 -5.81
C TYR A 282 4.14 15.69 -6.16
N ASP A 283 3.64 16.86 -6.54
CA ASP A 283 4.40 18.11 -6.63
C ASP A 283 3.63 19.22 -5.88
N GLN A 284 4.11 20.46 -5.95
CA GLN A 284 3.46 21.59 -5.27
C GLN A 284 2.07 21.91 -5.82
N ARG A 285 1.84 21.65 -7.11
CA ARG A 285 0.55 21.87 -7.75
C ARG A 285 -0.46 20.84 -7.27
N VAL A 286 -0.05 19.58 -7.16
CA VAL A 286 -0.86 18.50 -6.61
C VAL A 286 -1.22 18.78 -5.14
N ILE A 287 -0.25 19.16 -4.30
CA ILE A 287 -0.52 19.55 -2.89
C ILE A 287 -1.53 20.70 -2.82
N ALA A 288 -1.34 21.75 -3.62
CA ALA A 288 -2.25 22.89 -3.65
C ALA A 288 -3.68 22.47 -4.05
N SER A 289 -3.82 21.56 -5.01
CA SER A 289 -5.13 21.03 -5.42
C SER A 289 -5.80 20.21 -4.30
N VAL A 290 -5.04 19.39 -3.56
CA VAL A 290 -5.56 18.65 -2.39
C VAL A 290 -6.02 19.61 -1.29
N GLN A 291 -5.24 20.66 -1.00
CA GLN A 291 -5.62 21.69 -0.04
C GLN A 291 -6.90 22.45 -0.47
N GLN A 292 -6.97 22.86 -1.74
CA GLN A 292 -8.12 23.59 -2.28
C GLN A 292 -9.39 22.75 -2.31
N ALA A 293 -9.26 21.43 -2.53
CA ALA A 293 -10.38 20.51 -2.48
C ALA A 293 -10.94 20.34 -1.06
N GLY A 294 -10.20 20.71 -0.01
CA GLY A 294 -10.69 20.71 1.38
C GLY A 294 -10.31 19.48 2.21
N TYR A 295 -9.35 18.67 1.75
CA TYR A 295 -8.76 17.61 2.56
C TYR A 295 -7.95 18.21 3.75
N GLU A 296 -7.90 17.49 4.87
CA GLU A 296 -7.14 17.84 6.07
C GLU A 296 -5.76 17.17 6.09
N PHE A 297 -5.68 15.93 5.61
CA PHE A 297 -4.48 15.10 5.64
C PHE A 297 -4.23 14.45 4.29
N ALA A 298 -2.96 14.31 3.92
CA ALA A 298 -2.58 13.51 2.77
C ALA A 298 -1.32 12.67 3.01
N VAL A 299 -1.38 11.40 2.59
CA VAL A 299 -0.32 10.43 2.81
C VAL A 299 0.40 10.03 1.52
N THR A 300 1.69 9.75 1.65
CA THR A 300 2.62 9.42 0.56
C THR A 300 3.20 8.00 0.76
N THR A 301 3.93 7.49 -0.22
CA THR A 301 4.71 6.24 -0.06
C THR A 301 6.13 6.49 0.49
N ARG A 302 6.48 7.74 0.83
CA ARG A 302 7.80 8.06 1.37
C ARG A 302 7.96 7.43 2.75
N TYR A 303 9.01 6.60 2.88
CA TYR A 303 9.31 5.93 4.14
C TYR A 303 9.57 6.93 5.28
N GLY A 304 8.89 6.76 6.42
CA GLY A 304 9.23 7.46 7.66
C GLY A 304 8.13 7.56 8.70
N ILE A 305 8.45 8.26 9.78
CA ILE A 305 7.56 8.62 10.89
C ILE A 305 7.38 10.13 10.95
N ASN A 306 6.23 10.60 11.45
CA ASN A 306 5.82 12.00 11.36
C ASN A 306 5.94 12.71 12.71
N SER A 307 6.61 13.86 12.71
CA SER A 307 6.74 14.72 13.90
C SER A 307 5.64 15.78 13.92
N GLN A 308 5.59 16.60 14.97
CA GLN A 308 4.67 17.75 15.01
C GLN A 308 4.95 18.81 13.94
N ASN A 309 6.16 18.83 13.37
CA ASN A 309 6.51 19.75 12.28
C ASN A 309 6.36 19.11 10.89
N SER A 310 5.85 17.87 10.82
CA SER A 310 5.55 17.24 9.53
C SER A 310 4.40 17.99 8.86
N ASP A 311 4.52 18.22 7.55
CA ASP A 311 3.46 18.78 6.75
C ASP A 311 2.28 17.77 6.64
N PRO A 312 1.05 18.14 7.05
CA PRO A 312 -0.09 17.24 7.03
C PRO A 312 -0.49 16.79 5.62
N PHE A 313 -0.03 17.49 4.57
CA PHE A 313 -0.29 17.12 3.18
C PHE A 313 0.82 16.29 2.54
N SER A 314 1.86 15.91 3.29
CA SER A 314 2.93 15.04 2.79
C SER A 314 3.41 14.03 3.82
N LEU A 315 2.45 13.47 4.57
CA LEU A 315 2.70 12.51 5.63
C LEU A 315 3.40 11.26 5.08
N ARG A 316 4.42 10.82 5.82
CA ARG A 316 5.25 9.65 5.51
C ARG A 316 4.61 8.39 6.06
N ARG A 317 4.84 7.27 5.39
CA ARG A 317 4.31 5.96 5.79
C ARG A 317 5.43 4.95 5.93
N VAL A 318 5.13 3.82 6.55
CA VAL A 318 5.94 2.61 6.53
C VAL A 318 5.15 1.60 5.73
N ASP A 319 5.65 1.18 4.57
CA ASP A 319 5.07 0.10 3.79
C ASP A 319 5.32 -1.24 4.49
N LEU A 320 4.29 -2.09 4.54
CA LEU A 320 4.35 -3.41 5.13
C LEU A 320 4.20 -4.46 4.04
N GLN A 321 5.10 -5.42 4.05
CA GLN A 321 5.18 -6.47 3.04
C GLN A 321 5.28 -7.83 3.71
N SER A 322 4.95 -8.87 2.96
CA SER A 322 5.13 -10.25 3.40
C SER A 322 6.58 -10.51 3.81
N GLY A 323 6.77 -11.32 4.86
CA GLY A 323 8.09 -11.63 5.39
C GLY A 323 8.72 -10.59 6.34
N TYR A 324 8.11 -9.41 6.53
CA TYR A 324 8.63 -8.46 7.52
C TYR A 324 8.58 -9.03 8.94
N GLY A 325 9.68 -8.83 9.68
CA GLY A 325 9.85 -9.43 11.01
C GLY A 325 10.20 -10.92 11.00
N ILE A 326 10.35 -11.56 9.84
CA ILE A 326 10.87 -12.93 9.75
C ILE A 326 12.40 -12.91 9.87
N ASN A 327 12.92 -13.67 10.83
CA ASN A 327 14.35 -13.82 11.07
C ASN A 327 14.98 -14.84 10.09
N ALA A 328 16.31 -14.98 10.14
CA ALA A 328 17.07 -15.92 9.30
C ALA A 328 16.68 -17.40 9.49
N ALA A 329 15.97 -17.74 10.57
CA ALA A 329 15.45 -19.08 10.83
C ALA A 329 14.03 -19.29 10.29
N GLY A 330 13.42 -18.28 9.67
CA GLY A 330 12.05 -18.33 9.17
C GLY A 330 10.99 -18.12 10.27
N THR A 331 11.38 -17.67 11.46
CA THR A 331 10.45 -17.41 12.57
C THR A 331 10.18 -15.91 12.71
N PHE A 332 8.94 -15.55 13.01
CA PHE A 332 8.59 -14.17 13.32
C PHE A 332 9.22 -13.70 14.65
N ARG A 333 9.74 -12.46 14.60
CA ARG A 333 10.30 -11.71 15.73
C ARG A 333 9.85 -10.26 15.63
N SER A 334 9.18 -9.77 16.67
CA SER A 334 8.70 -8.39 16.75
C SER A 334 9.85 -7.38 16.71
N SER A 335 11.05 -7.74 17.20
CA SER A 335 12.27 -6.93 17.13
C SER A 335 12.62 -6.50 15.69
N GLY A 336 12.54 -7.40 14.72
CA GLY A 336 12.78 -7.08 13.31
C GLY A 336 11.75 -6.12 12.73
N LEU A 337 10.47 -6.33 13.07
CA LEU A 337 9.38 -5.43 12.67
C LEU A 337 9.55 -4.03 13.29
N LEU A 338 9.81 -3.95 14.60
CA LEU A 338 10.01 -2.69 15.31
C LEU A 338 11.27 -1.97 14.85
N LEU A 339 12.32 -2.69 14.42
CA LEU A 339 13.47 -2.09 13.76
C LEU A 339 13.05 -1.41 12.44
N ARG A 340 12.24 -2.06 11.61
CA ARG A 340 11.66 -1.46 10.39
C ARG A 340 10.80 -0.24 10.71
N MET A 341 10.02 -0.26 11.78
CA MET A 341 9.18 0.88 12.16
C MET A 341 9.97 2.05 12.79
N SER A 342 11.17 1.79 13.29
CA SER A 342 11.96 2.79 14.04
C SER A 342 12.49 3.96 13.20
N GLY A 343 12.52 3.83 11.87
CA GLY A 343 13.14 4.82 10.99
C GLY A 343 14.68 4.77 10.95
N LEU A 344 15.35 3.91 11.72
CA LEU A 344 16.82 3.89 11.81
C LEU A 344 17.50 3.17 10.65
N LEU A 345 16.85 2.16 10.06
CA LEU A 345 17.45 1.28 9.06
C LEU A 345 16.46 0.93 7.94
N PRO A 346 16.04 1.91 7.12
CA PRO A 346 15.05 1.72 6.05
C PRO A 346 15.43 0.68 4.97
N GLY A 347 16.70 0.30 4.85
CA GLY A 347 17.16 -0.62 3.81
C GLY A 347 17.41 -2.07 4.27
N MET A 348 17.15 -2.42 5.54
CA MET A 348 17.48 -3.73 6.11
C MET A 348 16.27 -4.61 6.46
N ALA A 349 15.10 -4.36 5.87
CA ALA A 349 13.93 -5.24 6.04
C ALA A 349 14.09 -6.54 5.26
#